data_AF-A0A3D4FKQ3-F1
#
_entry.id   AF-A0A3D4FKQ3-F1
#
_cell.length_a   1.000
_cell.length_b   1.000
_cell.length_c   1.000
_cell.angle_alpha   90.00
_cell.angle_beta   90.00
_cell.angle_gamma   90.00
#
_symmetry.space_group_name_H-M   'P 1'
#
loop_
_entity.id
_entity.type
_entity.pdbx_description
1 polymer ?
#
loop_
_entity_poly.entity_id
_entity_poly.type
_entity_poly.pdbx_seq_one_letter_code
_entity_poly.pdbx_strand_id
1 'polypeptide(L)'
;MHGPVPRSAGNYVIIEHANSEYSFYCHMILNSVQVKKGQKVKAGEVLGKLGNSGNSNCPHLHFHLMDGSNKLTARGLPCNFTNIKDIANEEINSIDEDSMIIKTF
;
A
#
# COMPACT_ATOMS: atom_id res chain seq x y z
N MET A 1 -32.56 -0.12 -0.41
CA MET A 1 -31.82 0.34 -1.61
C MET A 1 -30.41 -0.22 -1.56
N HIS A 2 -30.06 -1.17 -2.43
CA HIS A 2 -28.73 -1.77 -2.52
C HIS A 2 -27.90 -0.94 -3.52
N GLY A 3 -27.25 0.13 -3.04
CA GLY A 3 -26.37 0.96 -3.87
C GLY A 3 -25.06 0.23 -4.19
N PRO A 4 -24.33 0.64 -5.25
CA PRO A 4 -23.03 0.06 -5.57
C PRO A 4 -22.11 0.21 -4.35
N VAL A 5 -21.47 -0.90 -3.97
CA VAL A 5 -20.48 -1.01 -2.89
C VAL A 5 -19.59 0.25 -2.91
N PRO A 6 -19.41 0.98 -1.79
CA PRO A 6 -18.49 2.10 -1.77
C PRO A 6 -17.15 1.59 -2.31
N ARG A 7 -16.57 2.30 -3.28
CA ARG A 7 -15.20 2.00 -3.73
C ARG A 7 -14.25 2.36 -2.59
N SER A 8 -14.17 1.50 -1.59
CA SER A 8 -13.47 1.72 -0.32
C SER A 8 -12.05 2.23 -0.56
N ALA A 9 -11.36 1.62 -1.52
CA ALA A 9 -9.99 1.94 -1.92
C ALA A 9 -9.78 3.29 -2.64
N GLY A 10 -10.84 3.93 -3.16
CA GLY A 10 -10.71 5.14 -3.97
C GLY A 10 -9.92 4.88 -5.27
N ASN A 11 -8.99 5.79 -5.60
CA ASN A 11 -7.99 5.56 -6.64
C ASN A 11 -6.79 4.83 -6.04
N TYR A 12 -6.29 3.84 -6.77
CA TYR A 12 -5.27 2.93 -6.26
C TYR A 12 -4.36 2.42 -7.36
N VAL A 13 -3.22 1.87 -6.94
CA VAL A 13 -2.28 1.12 -7.77
C VAL A 13 -2.04 -0.23 -7.12
N ILE A 14 -2.02 -1.29 -7.93
CA ILE A 14 -1.52 -2.62 -7.54
C ILE A 14 -0.28 -2.88 -8.39
N ILE A 15 0.82 -3.23 -7.74
CA ILE A 15 2.07 -3.65 -8.38
C ILE A 15 2.21 -5.15 -8.18
N GLU A 16 2.44 -5.87 -9.26
CA GLU A 16 2.86 -7.27 -9.23
C GLU A 16 4.40 -7.33 -9.18
N HIS A 17 4.93 -8.12 -8.25
CA HIS A 17 6.35 -8.37 -8.05
C HIS A 17 6.72 -9.78 -8.53
N ALA A 18 7.94 -10.23 -8.20
CA ALA A 18 8.30 -11.64 -8.37
C ALA A 18 7.45 -12.54 -7.47
N ASN A 19 7.44 -13.86 -7.75
CA ASN A 19 6.79 -14.89 -6.91
C ASN A 19 5.29 -14.69 -6.67
N SER A 20 4.58 -13.98 -7.57
CA SER A 20 3.15 -13.68 -7.42
C SER A 20 2.82 -12.89 -6.14
N GLU A 21 3.74 -12.01 -5.72
CA GLU A 21 3.51 -11.07 -4.64
C GLU A 21 2.95 -9.74 -5.19
N TYR A 22 2.09 -9.09 -4.44
CA TYR A 22 1.40 -7.88 -4.87
C TYR A 22 1.46 -6.79 -3.81
N SER A 23 1.90 -5.60 -4.16
CA SER A 23 1.74 -4.40 -3.32
C SER A 23 0.54 -3.59 -3.76
N PHE A 24 -0.25 -3.11 -2.79
CA PHE A 24 -1.46 -2.35 -3.03
C PHE A 24 -1.40 -1.01 -2.30
N TYR A 25 -1.65 0.08 -3.03
CA TYR A 25 -1.58 1.46 -2.55
C TYR A 25 -2.91 2.17 -2.84
N CYS A 26 -3.59 2.71 -1.82
CA CYS A 26 -4.93 3.29 -1.94
C CYS A 26 -5.02 4.80 -1.67
N HIS A 27 -6.26 5.30 -1.78
CA HIS A 27 -6.67 6.65 -1.40
C HIS A 27 -5.97 7.76 -2.19
N MET A 28 -5.43 7.45 -3.37
CA MET A 28 -4.66 8.40 -4.19
C MET A 28 -5.56 9.53 -4.72
N ILE A 29 -4.97 10.70 -5.01
CA ILE A 29 -5.68 11.82 -5.62
C ILE A 29 -6.11 11.42 -7.04
N LEU A 30 -7.34 11.76 -7.43
CA LEU A 30 -7.85 11.52 -8.78
C LEU A 30 -6.93 12.20 -9.81
N ASN A 31 -6.61 11.49 -10.90
CA ASN A 31 -5.69 11.95 -11.96
C ASN A 31 -4.24 12.18 -11.51
N SER A 32 -3.84 11.76 -10.30
CA SER A 32 -2.45 11.89 -9.84
C SER A 32 -1.57 10.67 -10.16
N VAL A 33 -2.18 9.53 -10.53
CA VAL A 33 -1.46 8.31 -10.88
C VAL A 33 -0.66 8.53 -12.15
N GLN A 34 0.65 8.31 -12.08
CA GLN A 34 1.61 8.57 -13.18
C GLN A 34 1.98 7.30 -13.95
N VAL A 35 1.53 6.14 -13.48
CA VAL A 35 1.80 4.83 -14.07
C VAL A 35 0.60 4.28 -14.80
N LYS A 36 0.83 3.37 -15.75
CA LYS A 36 -0.22 2.71 -16.54
C LYS A 36 -0.21 1.21 -16.30
N LYS A 37 -1.36 0.55 -16.55
CA LYS A 37 -1.45 -0.92 -16.49
C LYS A 37 -0.41 -1.55 -17.44
N GLY A 38 0.31 -2.54 -16.94
CA GLY A 38 1.38 -3.23 -17.68
C GLY A 38 2.72 -2.49 -17.72
N GLN A 39 2.81 -1.26 -17.18
CA GLN A 39 4.09 -0.57 -17.03
C GLN A 39 4.95 -1.27 -15.98
N LYS A 40 6.20 -1.57 -16.34
CA LYS A 40 7.22 -1.97 -15.36
C LYS A 40 7.72 -0.74 -14.63
N VAL A 41 7.79 -0.82 -13.31
CA VAL A 41 8.26 0.27 -12.44
C VAL A 41 9.45 -0.21 -11.62
N LYS A 42 10.29 0.72 -11.16
CA LYS A 42 11.42 0.43 -10.27
C LYS A 42 11.16 0.95 -8.85
N ALA A 43 11.85 0.38 -7.86
CA ALA A 43 11.84 0.93 -6.50
C ALA A 43 12.26 2.41 -6.51
N GLY A 44 11.51 3.25 -5.79
CA GLY A 44 11.70 4.71 -5.78
C GLY A 44 10.97 5.48 -6.89
N GLU A 45 10.36 4.80 -7.86
CA GLU A 45 9.55 5.47 -8.89
C GLU A 45 8.24 6.00 -8.31
N VAL A 46 7.87 7.23 -8.70
CA VAL A 46 6.64 7.88 -8.22
C VAL A 46 5.42 7.26 -8.92
N LEU A 47 4.56 6.61 -8.13
CA LEU A 47 3.31 6.03 -8.62
C LEU A 47 2.20 7.08 -8.78
N GLY A 48 2.21 8.11 -7.94
CA GLY A 48 1.24 9.20 -7.91
C GLY A 48 1.21 9.91 -6.55
N LYS A 49 0.19 10.74 -6.31
CA LYS A 49 0.06 11.51 -5.06
C LYS A 49 -1.00 10.90 -4.15
N LEU A 50 -0.67 10.74 -2.86
CA LEU A 50 -1.63 10.32 -1.84
C LEU A 50 -2.65 11.42 -1.57
N GLY A 51 -3.87 11.00 -1.22
CA GLY A 51 -4.99 11.89 -0.95
C GLY A 51 -5.99 11.22 -0.04
N ASN A 52 -7.27 11.55 -0.24
CA ASN A 52 -8.38 11.06 0.58
C ASN A 52 -9.53 10.51 -0.28
N SER A 53 -9.22 9.84 -1.41
CA SER A 53 -10.27 9.27 -2.27
C SER A 53 -10.82 7.96 -1.71
N GLY A 54 -12.07 7.62 -2.02
CA GLY A 54 -12.72 6.42 -1.51
C GLY A 54 -13.33 6.63 -0.14
N ASN A 55 -13.37 5.58 0.68
CA ASN A 55 -13.91 5.65 2.04
C ASN A 55 -12.78 5.89 3.04
N SER A 56 -12.40 7.15 3.22
CA SER A 56 -11.32 7.57 4.12
C SER A 56 -11.65 8.89 4.82
N ASN A 57 -11.30 8.99 6.10
CA ASN A 57 -11.59 10.17 6.94
C ASN A 57 -10.57 11.30 6.77
N CYS A 58 -9.33 10.97 6.42
CA CYS A 58 -8.25 11.93 6.23
C CYS A 58 -7.19 11.41 5.24
N PRO A 59 -6.37 12.30 4.65
CA PRO A 59 -5.28 11.86 3.78
C PRO A 59 -4.31 10.93 4.50
N HIS A 60 -4.18 9.70 4.01
CA HIS A 60 -3.23 8.72 4.53
C HIS A 60 -2.85 7.68 3.46
N LEU A 61 -1.78 6.95 3.70
CA LEU A 61 -1.44 5.76 2.91
C LEU A 61 -2.09 4.54 3.53
N HIS A 62 -2.93 3.84 2.76
CA HIS A 62 -3.34 2.47 3.05
C HIS A 62 -2.56 1.54 2.12
N PHE A 63 -1.73 0.67 2.71
CA PHE A 63 -0.76 -0.18 2.03
C PHE A 63 -0.92 -1.64 2.46
N HIS A 64 -0.92 -2.56 1.49
CA HIS A 64 -0.80 -4.00 1.74
C HIS A 64 0.32 -4.62 0.91
N LEU A 65 0.99 -5.63 1.46
CA LEU A 65 1.70 -6.66 0.70
C LEU A 65 0.86 -7.95 0.75
N MET A 66 0.61 -8.57 -0.40
CA MET A 66 -0.42 -9.60 -0.56
C MET A 66 0.04 -10.76 -1.46
N ASP A 67 -0.54 -11.94 -1.26
CA ASP A 67 -0.26 -13.17 -2.06
C ASP A 67 -1.13 -13.32 -3.31
N GLY A 68 -1.88 -12.27 -3.69
CA GLY A 68 -2.76 -12.28 -4.85
C GLY A 68 -3.22 -10.89 -5.25
N SER A 69 -3.65 -10.75 -6.51
CA SER A 69 -4.07 -9.47 -7.09
C SER A 69 -5.46 -8.99 -6.63
N ASN A 70 -6.27 -9.88 -6.04
CA ASN A 70 -7.58 -9.53 -5.52
C ASN A 70 -7.49 -8.97 -4.11
N LYS A 71 -7.47 -7.63 -3.99
CA LYS A 71 -7.46 -6.87 -2.73
C LYS A 71 -8.54 -7.23 -1.69
N LEU A 72 -9.62 -7.94 -2.07
CA LEU A 72 -10.68 -8.33 -1.14
C LEU A 72 -10.48 -9.74 -0.55
N THR A 73 -9.70 -10.59 -1.22
CA THR A 73 -9.58 -12.01 -0.87
C THR A 73 -8.13 -12.47 -0.67
N ALA A 74 -7.15 -11.68 -1.11
CA ALA A 74 -5.75 -11.99 -0.93
C ALA A 74 -5.35 -11.88 0.55
N ARG A 75 -4.40 -12.72 0.96
CA ARG A 75 -3.88 -12.72 2.33
C ARG A 75 -2.72 -11.72 2.44
N GLY A 76 -2.59 -11.11 3.61
CA GLY A 76 -1.44 -10.28 3.93
C GLY A 76 -0.17 -11.11 4.03
N LEU A 77 0.91 -10.61 3.45
CA LEU A 77 2.25 -11.16 3.58
C LEU A 77 3.07 -10.33 4.58
N PRO A 78 4.02 -10.95 5.32
CA PRO A 78 4.96 -10.20 6.14
C PRO A 78 5.82 -9.30 5.25
N CYS A 79 6.10 -8.07 5.71
CA CYS A 79 6.92 -7.13 4.97
C CYS A 79 7.93 -6.46 5.90
N ASN A 80 9.15 -6.27 5.39
CA ASN A 80 10.20 -5.52 6.06
C ASN A 80 10.43 -4.23 5.28
N PHE A 81 10.50 -3.12 6.00
CA PHE A 81 10.88 -1.83 5.43
C PHE A 81 12.39 -1.64 5.59
N THR A 82 13.01 -1.08 4.56
CA THR A 82 14.43 -0.72 4.55
C THR A 82 14.56 0.77 4.23
N ASN A 83 15.73 1.37 4.49
CA ASN A 83 15.98 2.79 4.26
C ASN A 83 15.00 3.72 5.00
N ILE A 84 14.63 3.34 6.22
CA ILE A 84 13.72 4.10 7.06
C ILE A 84 14.50 5.20 7.75
N LYS A 85 13.93 6.40 7.75
CA LYS A 85 14.45 7.54 8.49
C LYS A 85 13.36 8.12 9.38
N ASP A 86 13.74 8.60 10.55
CA ASP A 86 12.84 9.30 11.45
C ASP A 86 12.57 10.74 10.98
N ILE A 87 11.82 11.50 11.78
CA ILE A 87 11.50 12.91 11.48
C ILE A 87 12.73 13.84 11.54
N ALA A 88 13.81 13.42 12.20
CA ALA A 88 15.09 14.13 12.25
C ALA A 88 16.05 13.72 11.12
N ASN A 89 15.63 12.80 10.24
CA ASN A 89 16.41 12.16 9.18
C ASN A 89 17.50 11.18 9.68
N GLU A 90 17.38 10.67 10.89
CA GLU A 90 18.26 9.62 11.41
C GLU A 90 17.82 8.24 10.89
N GLU A 91 18.78 7.40 10.53
CA GLU A 91 18.49 6.06 10.01
C GLU A 91 17.97 5.13 11.11
N ILE A 92 16.81 4.53 10.87
CA ILE A 92 16.23 3.51 11.74
C ILE A 92 16.73 2.15 11.25
N ASN A 93 17.73 1.61 11.94
CA ASN A 93 18.38 0.34 11.61
C ASN A 93 17.57 -0.90 12.02
N SER A 94 16.60 -0.73 12.92
CA SER A 94 15.70 -1.79 13.35
C SER A 94 14.39 -1.18 13.82
N ILE A 95 13.27 -1.68 13.32
CA ILE A 95 11.98 -1.54 14.00
C ILE A 95 11.92 -2.75 14.92
N ASP A 96 11.97 -2.53 16.23
CA ASP A 96 11.95 -3.61 17.21
C ASP A 96 10.68 -4.46 17.05
N GLU A 97 10.84 -5.79 16.97
CA GLU A 97 9.74 -6.76 16.78
C GLU A 97 8.68 -6.64 17.89
N ASP A 98 9.09 -6.16 19.06
CA ASP A 98 8.22 -5.95 20.23
C ASP A 98 7.20 -4.82 20.05
N SER A 99 7.33 -4.00 19.00
CA SER A 99 6.41 -2.89 18.77
C SER A 99 5.09 -3.30 18.11
N MET A 100 4.96 -4.49 17.48
CA MET A 100 3.70 -4.84 16.81
C MET A 100 3.41 -6.32 16.44
N ILE A 101 4.09 -7.32 17.02
CA ILE A 101 3.76 -8.73 16.76
C ILE A 101 2.92 -9.32 17.90
N ILE A 102 1.60 -9.43 17.72
CA ILE A 102 0.77 -10.34 18.55
C ILE A 102 0.97 -11.75 18.01
N LYS A 103 1.83 -12.54 18.67
CA LYS A 103 1.96 -13.98 18.42
C LYS A 103 0.75 -14.69 19.06
N THR A 104 -0.15 -15.25 18.26
CA THR A 104 -1.22 -16.13 18.77
C THR A 104 -0.76 -17.58 18.70
N PHE A 105 -0.95 -18.32 19.80
CA PHE A 105 -0.72 -19.77 19.90
C PHE A 105 -1.87 -20.57 19.26
#